data_AF-A0A015LCL9-F1
#
_entry.id   AF-A0A015LCL9-F1
#
_cell.length_a   1.000
_cell.length_b   1.000
_cell.length_c   1.000
_cell.angle_alpha   90.00
_cell.angle_beta   90.00
_cell.angle_gamma   90.00
#
_symmetry.space_group_name_H-M   'P 1'
#
loop_
_entity.id
_entity.type
_entity.pdbx_description
1 polymer ?
#
loop_
_entity_poly.entity_id
_entity_poly.type
_entity_poly.pdbx_seq_one_letter_code
_entity_poly.pdbx_strand_id
1 'polypeptide(L)'
;MSFGITKGINLIISRSLIIERRNITHILRQMSNSNGRTLDNLTKSFIFIKRLPVDEATSSPETIPIESQRISRTVKKAAFTYVVPEPVKEPKLLAIAEKVAKEILDLEINNWSEEQKEKFLEIVSGNRIVEGTFPWSHCYGGHQFGFFVGQLGDGRVISLFETINSKQERWELQLKGVGKTPFSRAADGLAVLRSSVREFLCSEAMAALGVPTSRVLSIVHTPKRMVQREILETGSIVCRLAPSWIRFGSFEIFFYRMERKQSRALADFVVEEVYGYKALENTDQKYGNRYGRLFNEISRRTAKMVAYWQAVGFCHGVMNTDNMSILGLTIDYGPFGFLDIYDPNWICNHSDYEGRYSFRNQPTACIWNLLKLSHAFQELIGAENEVDKQWFLDGNYPFDIDEDKLLKKNEIIQRGKEVIDLILGEFQEVFLEEYVKIMIKVSNVEFGL
;
A
#
# COMPACT_ATOMS: atom_id res chain seq x y z
N MET A 1 69.85 3.53 -2.33
CA MET A 1 68.61 4.10 -1.76
C MET A 1 67.55 4.00 -2.86
N SER A 2 66.75 2.94 -2.92
CA SER A 2 65.52 2.68 -2.11
C SER A 2 64.26 3.31 -2.74
N PHE A 3 63.42 2.42 -3.32
CA PHE A 3 61.94 2.40 -3.46
C PHE A 3 61.24 3.65 -4.06
N GLY A 4 60.34 3.59 -5.05
CA GLY A 4 59.31 2.60 -5.36
C GLY A 4 57.94 3.14 -4.90
N ILE A 5 57.00 3.40 -5.83
CA ILE A 5 55.51 3.30 -5.73
C ILE A 5 54.92 3.77 -7.08
N THR A 6 54.66 2.83 -7.98
CA THR A 6 53.72 2.98 -9.11
C THR A 6 52.90 1.69 -9.19
N LYS A 7 52.02 1.49 -8.21
CA LYS A 7 50.99 0.44 -8.18
C LYS A 7 49.79 1.00 -7.41
N GLY A 8 48.72 1.37 -8.11
CA GLY A 8 47.52 1.84 -7.41
C GLY A 8 46.35 2.38 -8.24
N ILE A 9 46.19 2.04 -9.53
CA ILE A 9 44.99 2.48 -10.28
C ILE A 9 44.32 1.35 -11.11
N ASN A 10 44.90 0.14 -11.19
CA ASN A 10 44.34 -0.96 -12.01
C ASN A 10 43.53 -2.03 -11.26
N LEU A 11 43.01 -1.77 -10.04
CA LEU A 11 42.27 -2.78 -9.27
C LEU A 11 40.79 -2.45 -8.92
N ILE A 12 40.28 -1.28 -9.32
CA ILE A 12 38.88 -0.89 -9.00
C ILE A 12 37.94 -1.08 -10.19
N ILE A 13 38.45 -1.10 -11.42
CA ILE A 13 37.63 -1.27 -12.63
C ILE A 13 37.30 -2.74 -12.93
N SER A 14 38.00 -3.72 -12.33
CA SER A 14 37.68 -5.14 -12.58
C SER A 14 36.50 -5.66 -11.73
N ARG A 15 36.22 -5.09 -10.55
CA ARG A 15 35.13 -5.58 -9.68
C ARG A 15 33.74 -5.17 -10.17
N SER A 16 33.55 -3.96 -10.69
CA SER A 16 32.25 -3.53 -11.24
C SER A 16 31.88 -4.30 -12.51
N LEU A 17 32.85 -4.49 -13.42
CA LEU A 17 32.67 -5.27 -14.65
C LEU A 17 32.48 -6.78 -14.39
N ILE A 18 33.07 -7.33 -13.33
CA ILE A 18 32.84 -8.73 -12.92
C ILE A 18 31.46 -8.90 -12.26
N ILE A 19 30.96 -7.90 -11.52
CA ILE A 19 29.61 -7.91 -10.96
C ILE A 19 28.55 -7.75 -12.07
N GLU A 20 28.78 -6.85 -13.03
CA GLU A 20 27.92 -6.72 -14.22
C GLU A 20 27.94 -7.97 -15.09
N ARG A 21 29.11 -8.57 -15.34
CA ARG A 21 29.18 -9.83 -16.09
C ARG A 21 28.51 -10.98 -15.34
N ARG A 22 28.60 -11.07 -14.00
CA ARG A 22 27.89 -12.08 -13.20
C ARG A 22 26.38 -11.87 -13.24
N ASN A 23 25.90 -10.62 -13.18
CA ASN A 23 24.48 -10.29 -13.35
C ASN A 23 23.99 -10.62 -14.77
N ILE A 24 24.75 -10.27 -15.81
CA ILE A 24 24.41 -10.61 -17.20
C ILE A 24 24.43 -12.12 -17.42
N THR A 25 25.41 -12.85 -16.86
CA THR A 25 25.45 -14.31 -16.97
C THR A 25 24.31 -14.97 -16.16
N HIS A 26 23.91 -14.39 -15.04
CA HIS A 26 22.76 -14.87 -14.26
C HIS A 26 21.42 -14.59 -14.96
N ILE A 27 21.27 -13.41 -15.57
CA ILE A 27 20.12 -13.04 -16.41
C ILE A 27 20.06 -13.95 -17.65
N LEU A 28 21.18 -14.16 -18.35
CA LEU A 28 21.25 -15.05 -19.51
C LEU A 28 21.01 -16.53 -19.14
N ARG A 29 21.40 -16.96 -17.93
CA ARG A 29 21.14 -18.31 -17.42
C ARG A 29 19.71 -18.48 -16.89
N GLN A 30 19.05 -17.41 -16.46
CA GLN A 30 17.60 -17.39 -16.21
C GLN A 30 16.80 -17.40 -17.53
N MET A 31 17.34 -16.81 -18.60
CA MET A 31 16.73 -16.87 -19.94
C MET A 31 16.94 -18.23 -20.65
N SER A 32 17.90 -19.06 -20.24
CA SER A 32 18.25 -20.31 -20.93
C SER A 32 17.65 -21.60 -20.35
N ASN A 33 16.77 -21.52 -19.33
CA ASN A 33 16.05 -22.67 -18.78
C ASN A 33 14.56 -22.32 -18.68
N SER A 34 13.82 -22.48 -19.76
CA SER A 34 12.36 -22.24 -19.84
C SER A 34 11.56 -23.34 -19.13
N ASN A 35 11.83 -23.58 -17.85
CA ASN A 35 10.90 -24.22 -16.92
C ASN A 35 10.12 -23.09 -16.25
N GLY A 36 9.03 -22.66 -16.89
CA GLY A 36 8.04 -21.66 -16.45
C GLY A 36 8.41 -20.71 -15.30
N ARG A 37 8.55 -19.40 -15.55
CA ARG A 37 8.85 -18.39 -14.50
C ARG A 37 7.90 -18.53 -13.29
N THR A 38 8.47 -18.64 -12.09
CA THR A 38 7.77 -18.87 -10.80
C THR A 38 7.95 -17.70 -9.82
N LEU A 39 7.27 -17.74 -8.66
CA LEU A 39 7.45 -16.78 -7.56
C LEU A 39 8.87 -16.77 -7.00
N ASP A 40 9.57 -17.91 -6.96
CA ASP A 40 10.98 -17.97 -6.52
C ASP A 40 11.89 -17.15 -7.45
N ASN A 41 11.68 -17.30 -8.76
CA ASN A 41 12.52 -16.73 -9.80
C ASN A 41 12.22 -15.25 -10.12
N LEU A 42 11.20 -14.64 -9.52
CA LEU A 42 10.92 -13.21 -9.73
C LEU A 42 12.05 -12.34 -9.19
N THR A 43 12.36 -11.26 -9.90
CA THR A 43 13.27 -10.20 -9.43
C THR A 43 12.71 -9.58 -8.16
N LYS A 44 13.40 -9.81 -7.04
CA LYS A 44 12.99 -9.28 -5.73
C LYS A 44 13.44 -7.84 -5.56
N SER A 45 12.60 -7.06 -4.91
CA SER A 45 12.88 -5.71 -4.44
C SER A 45 12.72 -5.65 -2.92
N PHE A 46 13.38 -4.68 -2.31
CA PHE A 46 13.40 -4.48 -0.86
C PHE A 46 13.35 -3.00 -0.51
N ILE A 47 12.76 -2.20 -1.41
CA ILE A 47 12.78 -0.74 -1.32
C ILE A 47 11.98 -0.28 -0.10
N PHE A 48 10.81 -0.85 0.15
CA PHE A 48 9.99 -0.52 1.31
C PHE A 48 10.74 -0.80 2.61
N ILE A 49 11.22 -2.04 2.80
CA ILE A 49 11.85 -2.48 4.05
C ILE A 49 13.24 -1.85 4.29
N LYS A 50 13.93 -1.39 3.23
CA LYS A 50 15.22 -0.69 3.36
C LYS A 50 15.08 0.79 3.67
N ARG A 51 14.00 1.43 3.22
CA ARG A 51 13.83 2.89 3.31
C ARG A 51 12.97 3.35 4.47
N LEU A 52 12.06 2.50 4.93
CA LEU A 52 11.15 2.84 6.02
C LEU A 52 11.63 2.25 7.36
N PRO A 53 11.27 2.88 8.48
CA PRO A 53 11.74 2.46 9.79
C PRO A 53 11.14 1.11 10.19
N VAL A 54 12.00 0.16 10.53
CA VAL A 54 11.64 -1.14 11.09
C VAL A 54 11.32 -1.04 12.58
N ASP A 55 10.41 -1.89 13.04
CA ASP A 55 10.20 -2.14 14.46
C ASP A 55 11.45 -2.76 15.10
N GLU A 56 12.06 -2.03 16.03
CA GLU A 56 13.30 -2.39 16.71
C GLU A 56 13.24 -3.79 17.32
N ALA A 57 12.07 -4.16 17.87
CA ALA A 57 11.83 -5.48 18.47
C ALA A 57 11.94 -6.64 17.46
N THR A 58 11.92 -6.34 16.15
CA THR A 58 12.05 -7.32 15.07
C THR A 58 13.19 -7.07 14.10
N SER A 59 14.08 -6.12 14.41
CA SER A 59 15.15 -5.66 13.51
C SER A 59 16.13 -6.75 13.05
N SER A 60 16.27 -7.84 13.82
CA SER A 60 17.06 -9.03 13.48
C SER A 60 16.16 -10.27 13.40
N PRO A 61 15.31 -10.37 12.37
CA PRO A 61 14.16 -11.26 12.38
C PRO A 61 14.52 -12.76 12.38
N GLU A 62 15.72 -13.14 11.94
CA GLU A 62 16.22 -14.52 11.98
C GLU A 62 16.54 -15.01 13.40
N THR A 63 16.75 -14.07 14.34
CA THR A 63 17.17 -14.38 15.72
C THR A 63 16.02 -14.41 16.72
N ILE A 64 14.81 -14.06 16.27
CA ILE A 64 13.67 -13.82 17.15
C ILE A 64 12.73 -15.01 17.11
N PRO A 65 12.33 -15.56 18.28
CA PRO A 65 11.35 -16.63 18.34
C PRO A 65 10.07 -16.31 17.57
N ILE A 66 9.61 -17.23 16.72
CA ILE A 66 8.46 -17.00 15.83
C ILE A 66 7.21 -16.61 16.64
N GLU A 67 7.03 -17.20 17.82
CA GLU A 67 5.88 -16.94 18.70
C GLU A 67 5.84 -15.49 19.16
N SER A 68 7.01 -14.86 19.43
CA SER A 68 7.07 -13.48 19.90
C SER A 68 6.77 -12.47 18.79
N GLN A 69 6.99 -12.86 17.52
CA GLN A 69 6.62 -12.05 16.35
C GLN A 69 5.10 -11.87 16.22
N ARG A 70 4.29 -12.75 16.83
CA ARG A 70 2.82 -12.78 16.68
C ARG A 70 2.05 -12.28 17.90
N ILE A 71 2.74 -11.68 18.87
CA ILE A 71 2.13 -11.12 20.07
C ILE A 71 1.64 -9.70 19.77
N SER A 72 0.33 -9.49 19.91
CA SER A 72 -0.31 -8.17 19.78
C SER A 72 0.32 -7.15 20.73
N ARG A 73 0.79 -6.02 20.19
CA ARG A 73 1.41 -4.94 20.99
C ARG A 73 1.38 -3.61 20.26
N THR A 74 1.64 -2.55 21.02
CA THR A 74 1.91 -1.22 20.45
C THR A 74 3.30 -1.21 19.81
N VAL A 75 3.38 -0.80 18.55
CA VAL A 75 4.60 -0.63 17.76
C VAL A 75 4.77 0.86 17.51
N LYS A 76 5.86 1.48 17.99
CA LYS A 76 6.12 2.92 17.87
C LYS A 76 7.31 3.16 16.95
N LYS A 77 7.37 4.35 16.34
CA LYS A 77 8.51 4.81 15.51
C LYS A 77 8.86 3.91 14.31
N ALA A 78 7.94 3.04 13.89
CA ALA A 78 8.16 2.06 12.84
C ALA A 78 6.98 1.99 11.87
N ALA A 79 7.27 1.79 10.60
CA ALA A 79 6.31 1.62 9.52
C ALA A 79 5.92 0.14 9.31
N PHE A 80 6.74 -0.79 9.80
CA PHE A 80 6.47 -2.22 9.69
C PHE A 80 7.16 -3.03 10.77
N THR A 81 6.68 -4.25 10.94
CA THR A 81 7.27 -5.27 11.81
C THR A 81 7.53 -6.53 10.99
N TYR A 82 8.71 -7.12 11.12
CA TYR A 82 8.97 -8.43 10.52
C TYR A 82 8.19 -9.50 11.26
N VAL A 83 7.45 -10.34 10.53
CA VAL A 83 6.61 -11.39 11.09
C VAL A 83 6.35 -12.47 10.05
N VAL A 84 6.51 -13.73 10.43
CA VAL A 84 6.29 -14.85 9.50
C VAL A 84 4.86 -15.42 9.58
N PRO A 85 4.26 -15.80 8.43
CA PRO A 85 3.01 -16.56 8.32
C PRO A 85 2.85 -17.72 9.30
N GLU A 86 1.63 -17.93 9.81
CA GLU A 86 1.28 -19.15 10.53
C GLU A 86 1.13 -20.33 9.54
N PRO A 87 1.80 -21.47 9.76
CA PRO A 87 1.67 -22.64 8.88
C PRO A 87 0.27 -23.26 8.88
N VAL A 88 -0.20 -23.66 7.70
CA VAL A 88 -1.51 -24.27 7.44
C VAL A 88 -1.38 -25.77 7.16
N LYS A 89 -2.30 -26.56 7.71
CA LYS A 89 -2.47 -27.98 7.34
C LYS A 89 -3.42 -28.13 6.15
N GLU A 90 -3.01 -28.95 5.18
CA GLU A 90 -3.82 -29.34 4.01
C GLU A 90 -4.45 -28.14 3.25
N PRO A 91 -3.68 -27.08 2.89
CA PRO A 91 -4.22 -26.00 2.09
C PRO A 91 -4.63 -26.50 0.70
N LYS A 92 -5.70 -25.94 0.14
CA LYS A 92 -6.17 -26.25 -1.22
C LYS A 92 -6.23 -24.97 -2.05
N LEU A 93 -5.48 -24.93 -3.15
CA LEU A 93 -5.61 -23.85 -4.11
C LEU A 93 -7.00 -23.91 -4.77
N LEU A 94 -7.77 -22.83 -4.69
CA LEU A 94 -9.08 -22.75 -5.33
C LEU A 94 -9.03 -22.09 -6.70
N ALA A 95 -8.27 -21.00 -6.83
CA ALA A 95 -8.13 -20.28 -8.10
C ALA A 95 -6.84 -19.45 -8.15
N ILE A 96 -6.37 -19.21 -9.37
CA ILE A 96 -5.33 -18.22 -9.72
C ILE A 96 -5.96 -17.24 -10.71
N ALA A 97 -5.72 -15.94 -10.51
CA ALA A 97 -6.04 -14.94 -11.52
C ALA A 97 -4.97 -14.96 -12.62
N GLU A 98 -5.19 -15.72 -13.68
CA GLU A 98 -4.18 -15.97 -14.73
C GLU A 98 -3.67 -14.68 -15.37
N LYS A 99 -4.55 -13.70 -15.58
CA LYS A 99 -4.19 -12.39 -16.13
C LYS A 99 -3.22 -11.64 -15.22
N VAL A 100 -3.42 -11.68 -13.91
CA VAL A 100 -2.52 -11.08 -12.92
C VAL A 100 -1.19 -11.82 -12.91
N ALA A 101 -1.23 -13.15 -12.86
CA ALA A 101 -0.03 -13.97 -12.88
C ALA A 101 0.84 -13.65 -14.10
N LYS A 102 0.25 -13.62 -15.31
CA LYS A 102 0.95 -13.37 -16.57
C LYS A 102 1.33 -11.91 -16.80
N GLU A 103 0.39 -10.98 -16.69
CA GLU A 103 0.59 -9.59 -17.15
C GLU A 103 1.18 -8.64 -16.12
N ILE A 104 1.11 -9.01 -14.83
CA ILE A 104 1.65 -8.22 -13.71
C ILE A 104 2.93 -8.86 -13.16
N LEU A 105 2.90 -10.16 -12.90
CA LEU A 105 4.02 -10.85 -12.27
C LEU A 105 4.93 -11.60 -13.24
N ASP A 106 4.62 -11.61 -14.55
CA ASP A 106 5.34 -12.36 -15.57
C ASP A 106 5.45 -13.87 -15.27
N LEU A 107 4.49 -14.46 -14.56
CA LEU A 107 4.47 -15.89 -14.25
C LEU A 107 3.97 -16.70 -15.45
N GLU A 108 4.59 -17.85 -15.67
CA GLU A 108 4.25 -18.77 -16.76
C GLU A 108 3.53 -20.01 -16.22
N ILE A 109 2.40 -19.79 -15.54
CA ILE A 109 1.69 -20.80 -14.74
C ILE A 109 1.30 -22.07 -15.53
N ASN A 110 1.08 -21.93 -16.84
CA ASN A 110 0.70 -23.04 -17.73
C ASN A 110 1.87 -23.98 -18.05
N ASN A 111 3.10 -23.54 -17.81
CA ASN A 111 4.32 -24.31 -18.05
C ASN A 111 4.89 -24.93 -16.76
N TRP A 112 4.19 -24.79 -15.63
CA TRP A 112 4.67 -25.28 -14.34
C TRP A 112 4.56 -26.81 -14.24
N SER A 113 5.63 -27.44 -13.77
CA SER A 113 5.61 -28.82 -13.29
C SER A 113 4.74 -28.96 -12.02
N GLU A 114 4.40 -30.18 -11.63
CA GLU A 114 3.68 -30.43 -10.36
C GLU A 114 4.46 -29.92 -9.15
N GLU A 115 5.78 -30.04 -9.14
CA GLU A 115 6.65 -29.49 -8.09
C GLU A 115 6.56 -27.95 -8.03
N GLN A 116 6.51 -27.28 -9.17
CA GLN A 116 6.37 -25.82 -9.22
C GLN A 116 4.98 -25.37 -8.74
N LYS A 117 3.92 -26.13 -9.04
CA LYS A 117 2.57 -25.88 -8.53
C LYS A 117 2.48 -26.10 -7.02
N GLU A 118 3.14 -27.14 -6.50
CA GLU A 118 3.22 -27.41 -5.06
C GLU A 118 3.94 -26.27 -4.33
N LYS A 119 5.13 -25.88 -4.81
CA LYS A 119 5.88 -24.73 -4.27
C LYS A 119 5.08 -23.43 -4.32
N PHE A 120 4.34 -23.19 -5.40
CA PHE A 120 3.45 -22.04 -5.49
C PHE A 120 2.39 -22.08 -4.38
N LEU A 121 1.69 -23.21 -4.20
CA LEU A 121 0.71 -23.39 -3.13
C LEU A 121 1.33 -23.18 -1.75
N GLU A 122 2.52 -23.71 -1.48
CA GLU A 122 3.22 -23.50 -0.22
C GLU A 122 3.49 -22.01 0.03
N ILE A 123 3.93 -21.26 -0.99
CA ILE A 123 4.17 -19.82 -0.87
C ILE A 123 2.86 -19.06 -0.64
N VAL A 124 1.84 -19.27 -1.47
CA VAL A 124 0.58 -18.50 -1.38
C VAL A 124 -0.32 -18.93 -0.21
N SER A 125 -0.03 -20.06 0.44
CA SER A 125 -0.63 -20.46 1.71
C SER A 125 0.17 -20.01 2.93
N GLY A 126 1.37 -19.44 2.74
CA GLY A 126 2.26 -19.02 3.83
C GLY A 126 3.03 -20.16 4.50
N ASN A 127 3.05 -21.36 3.89
CA ASN A 127 3.84 -22.49 4.38
C ASN A 127 5.32 -22.41 4.00
N ARG A 128 5.65 -21.63 2.97
CA ARG A 128 7.03 -21.43 2.51
C ARG A 128 7.34 -19.95 2.29
N ILE A 129 8.47 -19.51 2.86
CA ILE A 129 9.03 -18.18 2.60
C ILE A 129 9.97 -18.30 1.40
N VAL A 130 9.91 -17.32 0.50
CA VAL A 130 10.81 -17.30 -0.67
C VAL A 130 12.22 -16.98 -0.21
N GLU A 131 13.20 -17.73 -0.73
CA GLU A 131 14.61 -17.59 -0.36
C GLU A 131 15.11 -16.15 -0.57
N GLY A 132 15.90 -15.64 0.39
CA GLY A 132 16.45 -14.29 0.35
C GLY A 132 15.43 -13.18 0.65
N THR A 133 14.24 -13.51 1.14
CA THR A 133 13.21 -12.55 1.57
C THR A 133 12.85 -12.77 3.04
N PHE A 134 12.34 -11.74 3.70
CA PHE A 134 11.75 -11.86 5.03
C PHE A 134 10.38 -11.16 5.07
N PRO A 135 9.28 -11.85 5.44
CA PRO A 135 7.94 -11.27 5.44
C PRO A 135 7.72 -10.19 6.51
N TRP A 136 6.82 -9.24 6.26
CA TRP A 136 6.50 -8.14 7.19
C TRP A 136 5.02 -7.77 7.22
N SER A 137 4.61 -7.02 8.23
CA SER A 137 3.28 -6.43 8.36
C SER A 137 3.39 -4.92 8.55
N HIS A 138 2.55 -4.15 7.87
CA HIS A 138 2.55 -2.69 7.97
C HIS A 138 1.96 -2.22 9.30
N CYS A 139 2.54 -1.16 9.85
CA CYS A 139 2.03 -0.39 10.99
C CYS A 139 1.33 0.87 10.48
N TYR A 140 0.07 1.06 10.85
CA TYR A 140 -0.70 2.27 10.52
C TYR A 140 -1.75 2.54 11.60
N GLY A 141 -2.35 3.71 11.56
CA GLY A 141 -3.48 4.12 12.39
C GLY A 141 -4.69 4.40 11.52
N GLY A 142 -5.72 5.03 12.06
CA GLY A 142 -6.88 5.38 11.25
C GLY A 142 -7.98 6.09 12.02
N HIS A 143 -8.80 6.83 11.29
CA HIS A 143 -10.12 7.26 11.69
C HIS A 143 -11.16 6.23 11.26
N GLN A 144 -11.77 5.55 12.22
CA GLN A 144 -12.87 4.62 11.96
C GLN A 144 -14.20 5.30 12.27
N PHE A 145 -15.09 5.35 11.27
CA PHE A 145 -16.39 6.03 11.36
C PHE A 145 -16.32 7.46 11.92
N GLY A 146 -15.26 8.20 11.59
CA GLY A 146 -15.07 9.60 12.00
C GLY A 146 -14.16 9.80 13.21
N PHE A 147 -13.82 8.76 13.96
CA PHE A 147 -13.02 8.86 15.19
C PHE A 147 -11.64 8.25 15.03
N PHE A 148 -10.60 8.95 15.46
CA PHE A 148 -9.24 8.38 15.49
C PHE A 148 -9.16 7.26 16.53
N VAL A 149 -8.82 6.04 16.11
CA VAL A 149 -8.80 4.85 16.98
C VAL A 149 -7.39 4.42 17.41
N GLY A 150 -6.39 5.27 17.17
CA GLY A 150 -5.00 4.96 17.50
C GLY A 150 -4.39 3.94 16.54
N GLN A 151 -3.61 2.99 17.08
CA GLN A 151 -2.88 2.02 16.28
C GLN A 151 -3.79 0.91 15.75
N LEU A 152 -3.68 0.69 14.45
CA LEU A 152 -4.20 -0.44 13.71
C LEU A 152 -3.01 -1.25 13.20
N GLY A 153 -2.83 -1.33 11.89
CA GLY A 153 -1.82 -2.15 11.23
C GLY A 153 -2.41 -3.41 10.60
N ASP A 154 -1.55 -4.12 9.90
CA ASP A 154 -1.87 -5.35 9.18
C ASP A 154 -2.13 -6.50 10.17
N GLY A 155 -3.31 -6.50 10.81
CA GLY A 155 -3.67 -7.42 11.89
C GLY A 155 -3.98 -8.86 11.46
N ARG A 156 -4.03 -9.13 10.17
CA ARG A 156 -4.24 -10.46 9.55
C ARG A 156 -3.60 -10.54 8.17
N VAL A 157 -2.62 -9.68 7.92
CA VAL A 157 -2.00 -9.49 6.61
C VAL A 157 -0.50 -9.54 6.81
N ILE A 158 0.20 -10.27 5.95
CA ILE A 158 1.65 -10.32 5.94
C ILE A 158 2.12 -10.20 4.49
N SER A 159 2.94 -9.19 4.21
CA SER A 159 3.68 -9.02 2.98
C SER A 159 4.78 -10.07 2.87
N LEU A 160 4.84 -10.78 1.74
CA LEU A 160 5.87 -11.79 1.49
C LEU A 160 7.17 -11.15 1.00
N PHE A 161 7.07 -10.33 -0.04
CA PHE A 161 8.17 -9.61 -0.68
C PHE A 161 7.65 -8.57 -1.67
N GLU A 162 8.53 -7.66 -2.09
CA GLU A 162 8.32 -6.81 -3.27
C GLU A 162 9.00 -7.45 -4.49
N THR A 163 8.46 -7.19 -5.67
CA THR A 163 9.04 -7.63 -6.94
C THR A 163 8.97 -6.51 -7.98
N ILE A 164 9.87 -6.58 -8.97
CA ILE A 164 9.85 -5.70 -10.14
C ILE A 164 9.56 -6.56 -11.37
N ASN A 165 8.53 -6.19 -12.13
CA ASN A 165 8.14 -6.91 -13.34
C ASN A 165 8.92 -6.46 -14.57
N SER A 166 8.67 -7.10 -15.71
CA SER A 166 9.27 -6.81 -17.01
C SER A 166 9.04 -5.36 -17.48
N LYS A 167 7.96 -4.70 -17.01
CA LYS A 167 7.62 -3.29 -17.29
C LYS A 167 8.29 -2.31 -16.32
N GLN A 168 9.19 -2.77 -15.45
CA GLN A 168 9.83 -1.97 -14.39
C GLN A 168 8.84 -1.44 -13.35
N GLU A 169 7.68 -2.08 -13.19
CA GLU A 169 6.70 -1.74 -12.16
C GLU A 169 6.98 -2.55 -10.90
N ARG A 170 6.99 -1.87 -9.75
CA ARG A 170 7.11 -2.52 -8.44
C ARG A 170 5.75 -3.01 -7.96
N TRP A 171 5.71 -4.22 -7.40
CA TRP A 171 4.52 -4.83 -6.81
C TRP A 171 4.86 -5.48 -5.47
N GLU A 172 4.04 -5.23 -4.45
CA GLU A 172 4.14 -5.85 -3.14
C GLU A 172 3.07 -6.94 -2.99
N LEU A 173 3.51 -8.16 -2.68
CA LEU A 173 2.65 -9.33 -2.49
C LEU A 173 2.28 -9.48 -1.02
N GLN A 174 0.99 -9.52 -0.71
CA GLN A 174 0.46 -9.71 0.64
C GLN A 174 -0.41 -10.96 0.74
N LEU A 175 -0.27 -11.73 1.81
CA LEU A 175 -1.22 -12.77 2.19
C LEU A 175 -2.18 -12.23 3.26
N LYS A 176 -3.48 -12.33 3.03
CA LYS A 176 -4.53 -11.98 3.99
C LYS A 176 -5.19 -13.23 4.54
N GLY A 177 -5.34 -13.30 5.87
CA GLY A 177 -5.86 -14.47 6.59
C GLY A 177 -4.79 -15.47 7.03
N VAL A 178 -3.54 -15.01 7.15
CA VAL A 178 -2.35 -15.85 7.30
C VAL A 178 -1.85 -15.96 8.75
N GLY A 179 -2.67 -15.55 9.72
CA GLY A 179 -2.38 -15.66 11.15
C GLY A 179 -2.15 -14.32 11.84
N LYS A 180 -1.79 -14.39 13.12
CA LYS A 180 -1.62 -13.23 13.97
C LYS A 180 -0.34 -12.46 13.66
N THR A 181 -0.41 -11.17 13.93
CA THR A 181 0.68 -10.21 13.85
C THR A 181 0.62 -9.33 15.11
N PRO A 182 1.62 -8.47 15.36
CA PRO A 182 1.55 -7.50 16.45
C PRO A 182 0.36 -6.53 16.37
N PHE A 183 -0.28 -6.47 15.20
CA PHE A 183 -1.40 -5.59 14.89
C PHE A 183 -2.77 -6.29 15.00
N SER A 184 -2.82 -7.59 15.33
CA SER A 184 -4.08 -8.35 15.42
C SER A 184 -5.02 -7.88 16.52
N ARG A 185 -4.53 -7.10 17.50
CA ARG A 185 -5.28 -6.70 18.69
C ARG A 185 -5.83 -7.96 19.38
N ALA A 186 -7.15 -8.06 19.55
CA ALA A 186 -7.81 -9.24 20.11
C ALA A 186 -8.29 -10.27 19.06
N ALA A 187 -8.06 -10.01 17.76
CA ALA A 187 -8.55 -10.85 16.68
C ALA A 187 -7.67 -12.10 16.45
N ASP A 188 -8.21 -13.06 15.70
CA ASP A 188 -7.56 -14.34 15.38
C ASP A 188 -6.50 -14.28 14.28
N GLY A 189 -6.43 -13.19 13.51
CA GLY A 189 -5.51 -13.07 12.38
C GLY A 189 -5.95 -13.84 11.12
N LEU A 190 -7.19 -14.35 11.08
CA LEU A 190 -7.68 -15.23 10.02
C LEU A 190 -8.76 -14.57 9.15
N ALA A 191 -8.97 -15.15 7.96
CA ALA A 191 -10.03 -14.77 7.03
C ALA A 191 -10.92 -15.98 6.71
N VAL A 192 -12.22 -15.76 6.54
CA VAL A 192 -13.19 -16.81 6.20
C VAL A 192 -13.35 -16.94 4.70
N LEU A 193 -13.68 -18.14 4.23
CA LEU A 193 -13.78 -18.44 2.80
C LEU A 193 -14.71 -17.48 2.05
N ARG A 194 -15.89 -17.18 2.62
CA ARG A 194 -16.87 -16.27 2.03
C ARG A 194 -16.31 -14.86 1.78
N SER A 195 -15.59 -14.29 2.75
CA SER A 195 -14.99 -12.96 2.59
C SER A 195 -13.88 -12.96 1.52
N SER A 196 -13.09 -14.02 1.48
CA SER A 196 -11.98 -14.16 0.55
C SER A 196 -12.44 -14.36 -0.89
N VAL A 197 -13.50 -15.13 -1.11
CA VAL A 197 -14.13 -15.29 -2.43
C VAL A 197 -14.65 -13.94 -2.93
N ARG A 198 -15.32 -13.17 -2.06
CA ARG A 198 -15.82 -11.83 -2.40
C ARG A 198 -14.68 -10.87 -2.77
N GLU A 199 -13.58 -10.86 -2.02
CA GLU A 199 -12.41 -10.02 -2.32
C GLU A 199 -11.72 -10.44 -3.63
N PHE A 200 -11.53 -11.75 -3.86
CA PHE A 200 -10.95 -12.28 -5.10
C PHE A 200 -11.77 -11.84 -6.32
N LEU A 201 -13.09 -12.08 -6.30
CA LEU A 201 -13.96 -11.77 -7.43
C LEU A 201 -14.08 -10.26 -7.66
N CYS A 202 -14.30 -9.48 -6.60
CA CYS A 202 -14.56 -8.06 -6.74
C CYS A 202 -13.32 -7.26 -7.13
N SER A 203 -12.14 -7.60 -6.58
CA SER A 203 -10.88 -6.97 -6.99
C SER A 203 -10.64 -7.09 -8.49
N GLU A 204 -10.83 -8.28 -9.06
CA GLU A 204 -10.60 -8.50 -10.49
C GLU A 204 -11.75 -7.97 -11.36
N ALA A 205 -13.00 -7.98 -10.87
CA ALA A 205 -14.11 -7.34 -11.54
C ALA A 205 -13.92 -5.81 -11.64
N MET A 206 -13.49 -5.17 -10.56
CA MET A 206 -13.18 -3.73 -10.53
C MET A 206 -12.05 -3.40 -11.52
N ALA A 207 -11.00 -4.22 -11.57
CA ALA A 207 -9.93 -4.05 -12.55
C ALA A 207 -10.42 -4.21 -13.99
N ALA A 208 -11.31 -5.18 -14.26
CA ALA A 208 -11.90 -5.39 -15.58
C ALA A 208 -12.82 -4.23 -16.01
N LEU A 209 -13.49 -3.57 -15.06
CA LEU A 209 -14.26 -2.35 -15.28
C LEU A 209 -13.39 -1.09 -15.46
N GLY A 210 -12.07 -1.22 -15.30
CA GLY A 210 -11.12 -0.10 -15.39
C GLY A 210 -11.01 0.74 -14.12
N VAL A 211 -11.67 0.32 -13.02
CA VAL A 211 -11.55 1.01 -11.73
C VAL A 211 -10.16 0.76 -11.15
N PRO A 212 -9.43 1.81 -10.72
CA PRO A 212 -8.18 1.64 -9.99
C PRO A 212 -8.38 0.81 -8.71
N THR A 213 -7.67 -0.32 -8.59
CA THR A 213 -7.85 -1.28 -7.51
C THR A 213 -6.58 -2.04 -7.20
N SER A 214 -6.44 -2.54 -5.97
CA SER A 214 -5.55 -3.67 -5.69
C SER A 214 -5.97 -4.88 -6.53
N ARG A 215 -5.02 -5.77 -6.77
CA ARG A 215 -5.19 -6.99 -7.57
C ARG A 215 -5.10 -8.22 -6.67
N VAL A 216 -5.63 -9.34 -7.14
CA VAL A 216 -5.55 -10.61 -6.42
C VAL A 216 -4.89 -11.65 -7.32
N LEU A 217 -3.86 -12.33 -6.79
CA LEU A 217 -3.16 -13.41 -7.49
C LEU A 217 -3.86 -14.75 -7.31
N SER A 218 -4.26 -15.08 -6.08
CA SER A 218 -4.78 -16.42 -5.77
C SER A 218 -5.66 -16.42 -4.52
N ILE A 219 -6.47 -17.48 -4.42
CA ILE A 219 -7.26 -17.81 -3.24
C ILE A 219 -7.02 -19.27 -2.84
N VAL A 220 -6.77 -19.48 -1.56
CA VAL A 220 -6.49 -20.78 -0.94
C VAL A 220 -7.53 -21.07 0.12
N HIS A 221 -8.14 -22.26 0.08
CA HIS A 221 -8.99 -22.79 1.13
C HIS A 221 -8.15 -23.48 2.20
N THR A 222 -8.48 -23.25 3.48
CA THR A 222 -7.78 -23.87 4.61
C THR A 222 -8.79 -24.68 5.45
N PRO A 223 -9.22 -25.86 4.96
CA PRO A 223 -10.37 -26.60 5.51
C PRO A 223 -10.17 -27.06 6.97
N LYS A 224 -8.92 -27.18 7.44
CA LYS A 224 -8.58 -27.56 8.82
C LYS A 224 -8.49 -26.38 9.78
N ARG A 225 -8.67 -25.15 9.30
CA ARG A 225 -8.74 -23.94 10.13
C ARG A 225 -10.19 -23.51 10.27
N MET A 226 -10.75 -23.69 11.46
CA MET A 226 -12.08 -23.19 11.78
C MET A 226 -11.95 -21.77 12.33
N VAL A 227 -12.83 -20.88 11.89
CA VAL A 227 -12.81 -19.45 12.18
C VAL A 227 -14.19 -19.04 12.67
N GLN A 228 -14.27 -18.54 13.90
CA GLN A 228 -15.53 -18.09 14.48
C GLN A 228 -15.85 -16.66 14.01
N ARG A 229 -17.00 -16.48 13.35
CA ARG A 229 -17.62 -15.18 13.08
C ARG A 229 -19.03 -15.22 13.68
N GLU A 230 -20.05 -14.73 12.96
CA GLU A 230 -21.46 -14.93 13.33
C GLU A 230 -21.80 -16.42 13.38
N ILE A 231 -21.21 -17.19 12.45
CA ILE A 231 -21.23 -18.65 12.42
C ILE A 231 -19.80 -19.18 12.37
N LEU A 232 -19.64 -20.48 12.65
CA LEU A 232 -18.36 -21.15 12.46
C LEU A 232 -18.13 -21.39 10.96
N GLU A 233 -17.07 -20.82 10.41
CA GLU A 233 -16.72 -20.93 8.98
C GLU A 233 -15.33 -21.58 8.82
N THR A 234 -15.02 -22.07 7.62
CA THR A 234 -13.66 -22.50 7.28
C THR A 234 -12.80 -21.31 6.87
N GLY A 235 -11.52 -21.38 7.21
CA GLY A 235 -10.53 -20.37 6.87
C GLY A 235 -10.16 -20.34 5.39
N SER A 236 -9.50 -19.27 4.99
CA SER A 236 -8.97 -19.06 3.64
C SER A 236 -7.86 -18.01 3.66
N ILE A 237 -7.05 -18.02 2.60
CA ILE A 237 -5.98 -17.05 2.40
C ILE A 237 -6.14 -16.44 1.00
N VAL A 238 -5.99 -15.13 0.90
CA VAL A 238 -5.94 -14.42 -0.39
C VAL A 238 -4.56 -13.83 -0.58
N CYS A 239 -3.94 -14.09 -1.73
CA CYS A 239 -2.71 -13.41 -2.14
C CYS A 239 -3.06 -12.17 -2.95
N ARG A 240 -2.79 -10.99 -2.41
CA ARG A 240 -3.13 -9.68 -2.95
C ARG A 240 -1.88 -8.94 -3.42
N LEU A 241 -2.07 -7.99 -4.32
CA LEU A 241 -1.03 -7.23 -5.01
C LEU A 241 -1.39 -5.75 -5.08
N ALA A 242 -0.42 -4.88 -4.79
CA ALA A 242 -0.51 -3.45 -5.08
C ALA A 242 0.89 -2.88 -5.33
N PRO A 243 1.04 -1.77 -6.08
CA PRO A 243 2.33 -1.09 -6.20
C PRO A 243 2.84 -0.50 -4.87
N SER A 244 1.90 -0.18 -3.97
CA SER A 244 2.16 0.18 -2.58
C SER A 244 0.91 -0.06 -1.74
N TRP A 245 1.11 -0.53 -0.51
CA TRP A 245 0.06 -0.68 0.49
C TRP A 245 0.00 0.47 1.51
N ILE A 246 0.71 1.58 1.24
CA ILE A 246 0.62 2.79 2.06
C ILE A 246 -0.81 3.36 2.01
N ARG A 247 -1.33 3.68 3.19
CA ARG A 247 -2.69 4.19 3.42
C ARG A 247 -2.62 5.63 3.92
N PHE A 248 -3.74 6.34 3.97
CA PHE A 248 -3.78 7.64 4.67
C PHE A 248 -3.46 7.44 6.16
N GLY A 249 -3.99 6.36 6.74
CA GLY A 249 -3.69 5.93 8.11
C GLY A 249 -2.19 5.69 8.42
N SER A 250 -1.36 5.41 7.41
CA SER A 250 0.10 5.27 7.57
C SER A 250 0.77 6.61 7.92
N PHE A 251 0.22 7.73 7.44
CA PHE A 251 0.67 9.07 7.83
C PHE A 251 0.07 9.49 9.16
N GLU A 252 -1.21 9.21 9.39
CA GLU A 252 -1.92 9.61 10.61
C GLU A 252 -1.25 9.06 11.87
N ILE A 253 -0.79 7.79 11.86
CA ILE A 253 -0.16 7.21 13.05
C ILE A 253 1.09 7.97 13.49
N PHE A 254 1.91 8.42 12.55
CA PHE A 254 3.11 9.19 12.84
C PHE A 254 2.77 10.61 13.26
N PHE A 255 1.80 11.23 12.59
CA PHE A 255 1.32 12.57 12.93
C PHE A 255 0.78 12.63 14.37
N TYR A 256 -0.18 11.77 14.73
CA TYR A 256 -0.80 11.79 16.07
C TYR A 256 0.15 11.40 17.20
N ARG A 257 1.28 10.76 16.89
CA ARG A 257 2.34 10.43 17.85
C ARG A 257 3.48 11.44 17.90
N MET A 258 3.41 12.51 17.10
CA MET A 258 4.49 13.50 16.94
C MET A 258 5.81 12.85 16.47
N GLU A 259 5.72 11.75 15.72
CA GLU A 259 6.86 11.02 15.16
C GLU A 259 7.31 11.67 13.84
N ARG A 260 7.79 12.91 13.95
CA ARG A 260 8.11 13.80 12.81
C ARG A 260 9.10 13.17 11.82
N LYS A 261 10.15 12.53 12.32
CA LYS A 261 11.18 11.88 11.49
C LYS A 261 10.59 10.75 10.66
N GLN A 262 9.68 9.97 11.24
CA GLN A 262 8.97 8.89 10.55
C GLN A 262 7.97 9.42 9.53
N SER A 263 7.19 10.45 9.88
CA SER A 263 6.26 11.11 8.94
C SER A 263 7.01 11.65 7.73
N ARG A 264 8.14 12.32 7.97
CA ARG A 264 9.03 12.83 6.92
C ARG A 264 9.60 11.71 6.05
N ALA A 265 10.15 10.65 6.65
CA ALA A 265 10.69 9.51 5.91
C ALA A 265 9.62 8.83 5.03
N LEU A 266 8.39 8.71 5.54
CA LEU A 266 7.27 8.17 4.77
C LEU A 266 6.88 9.10 3.60
N ALA A 267 6.83 10.42 3.82
CA ALA A 267 6.55 11.38 2.76
C ALA A 267 7.62 11.34 1.65
N ASP A 268 8.90 11.28 2.03
CA ASP A 268 10.01 11.12 1.08
C ASP A 268 9.89 9.81 0.31
N PHE A 269 9.65 8.70 1.00
CA PHE A 269 9.42 7.41 0.35
C PHE A 269 8.28 7.47 -0.68
N VAL A 270 7.16 8.10 -0.34
CA VAL A 270 6.02 8.20 -1.27
C VAL A 270 6.34 9.08 -2.48
N VAL A 271 7.01 10.22 -2.27
CA VAL A 271 7.49 11.08 -3.37
C VAL A 271 8.42 10.31 -4.30
N GLU A 272 9.40 9.62 -3.74
CA GLU A 272 10.53 9.08 -4.49
C GLU A 272 10.24 7.72 -5.13
N GLU A 273 9.60 6.83 -4.38
CA GLU A 273 9.49 5.42 -4.72
C GLU A 273 8.08 5.02 -5.14
N VAL A 274 7.05 5.75 -4.71
CA VAL A 274 5.65 5.42 -5.02
C VAL A 274 5.16 6.22 -6.22
N TYR A 275 5.43 7.53 -6.26
CA TYR A 275 5.07 8.41 -7.38
C TYR A 275 6.24 8.66 -8.33
N GLY A 276 7.45 8.82 -7.80
CA GLY A 276 8.64 9.21 -8.56
C GLY A 276 8.69 10.72 -8.81
N TYR A 277 9.87 11.33 -8.59
CA TYR A 277 10.07 12.79 -8.73
C TYR A 277 9.55 13.38 -10.05
N LYS A 278 9.86 12.72 -11.18
CA LYS A 278 9.46 13.19 -12.52
C LYS A 278 7.95 13.30 -12.68
N ALA A 279 7.18 12.42 -12.04
CA ALA A 279 5.72 12.48 -12.09
C ALA A 279 5.18 13.72 -11.38
N LEU A 280 5.88 14.21 -10.35
CA LEU A 280 5.46 15.36 -9.54
C LEU A 280 6.05 16.68 -10.03
N GLU A 281 7.16 16.68 -10.76
CA GLU A 281 7.78 17.90 -11.32
C GLU A 281 6.95 18.55 -12.43
N ASN A 282 6.16 17.77 -13.18
CA ASN A 282 5.30 18.27 -14.25
C ASN A 282 3.98 18.88 -13.73
N THR A 283 3.85 19.09 -12.42
CA THR A 283 2.63 19.66 -11.82
C THR A 283 2.82 21.14 -11.51
N ASP A 284 1.70 21.87 -11.51
CA ASP A 284 1.67 23.33 -11.37
C ASP A 284 2.37 23.81 -10.09
N GLN A 285 3.15 24.88 -10.19
CA GLN A 285 3.86 25.49 -9.07
C GLN A 285 2.92 26.07 -8.01
N LYS A 286 1.65 26.33 -8.35
CA LYS A 286 0.63 26.79 -7.38
C LYS A 286 0.44 25.83 -6.20
N TYR A 287 0.82 24.55 -6.35
CA TYR A 287 0.76 23.56 -5.28
C TYR A 287 1.99 23.57 -4.36
N GLY A 288 2.87 24.57 -4.48
CA GLY A 288 4.01 24.76 -3.57
C GLY A 288 5.13 23.75 -3.83
N ASN A 289 5.74 23.24 -2.74
CA ASN A 289 6.88 22.31 -2.82
C ASN A 289 6.45 20.88 -3.23
N ARG A 290 7.40 19.94 -3.21
CA ARG A 290 7.16 18.54 -3.63
C ARG A 290 6.05 17.83 -2.85
N TYR A 291 5.81 18.20 -1.59
CA TYR A 291 4.76 17.57 -0.76
C TYR A 291 3.38 18.12 -1.09
N GLY A 292 3.27 19.38 -1.48
CA GLY A 292 1.99 19.93 -1.93
C GLY A 292 1.60 19.38 -3.30
N ARG A 293 2.58 19.22 -4.21
CA ARG A 293 2.41 18.50 -5.48
C ARG A 293 2.02 17.03 -5.28
N LEU A 294 2.63 16.35 -4.30
CA LEU A 294 2.23 14.99 -3.90
C LEU A 294 0.79 14.96 -3.37
N PHE A 295 0.43 15.86 -2.45
CA PHE A 295 -0.93 15.92 -1.88
C PHE A 295 -1.99 16.20 -2.96
N ASN A 296 -1.67 17.06 -3.93
CA ASN A 296 -2.51 17.30 -5.10
C ASN A 296 -2.75 16.02 -5.90
N GLU A 297 -1.70 15.28 -6.24
CA GLU A 297 -1.84 14.04 -7.00
C GLU A 297 -2.65 12.97 -6.22
N ILE A 298 -2.45 12.86 -4.90
CA ILE A 298 -3.26 12.00 -4.04
C ILE A 298 -4.75 12.40 -4.09
N SER A 299 -5.03 13.70 -3.97
CA SER A 299 -6.40 14.26 -4.06
C SER A 299 -7.05 13.92 -5.41
N ARG A 300 -6.34 14.20 -6.52
CA ARG A 300 -6.81 13.93 -7.89
C ARG A 300 -7.11 12.45 -8.12
N ARG A 301 -6.22 11.55 -7.67
CA ARG A 301 -6.44 10.10 -7.80
C ARG A 301 -7.60 9.59 -6.95
N THR A 302 -7.77 10.15 -5.75
CA THR A 302 -8.91 9.85 -4.88
C THR A 302 -10.23 10.30 -5.53
N ALA A 303 -10.27 11.49 -6.11
CA ALA A 303 -11.42 12.01 -6.85
C ALA A 303 -11.80 11.10 -8.02
N LYS A 304 -10.81 10.69 -8.82
CA LYS A 304 -11.02 9.77 -9.95
C LYS A 304 -11.50 8.40 -9.48
N MET A 305 -10.90 7.84 -8.45
CA MET A 305 -11.31 6.54 -7.88
C MET A 305 -12.78 6.55 -7.47
N VAL A 306 -13.22 7.57 -6.71
CA VAL A 306 -14.61 7.64 -6.29
C VAL A 306 -15.56 8.01 -7.43
N ALA A 307 -15.10 8.74 -8.46
CA ALA A 307 -15.86 8.94 -9.70
C ALA A 307 -16.17 7.60 -10.39
N TYR A 308 -15.18 6.69 -10.49
CA TYR A 308 -15.42 5.32 -10.95
C TYR A 308 -16.45 4.60 -10.09
N TRP A 309 -16.35 4.67 -8.76
CA TRP A 309 -17.30 4.01 -7.87
C TRP A 309 -18.73 4.50 -8.10
N GLN A 310 -18.93 5.81 -8.25
CA GLN A 310 -20.23 6.39 -8.54
C GLN A 310 -20.75 5.97 -9.92
N ALA A 311 -19.89 5.91 -10.94
CA ALA A 311 -20.28 5.55 -12.30
C ALA A 311 -20.70 4.07 -12.43
N VAL A 312 -20.00 3.15 -11.73
CA VAL A 312 -20.29 1.70 -11.80
C VAL A 312 -21.25 1.23 -10.72
N GLY A 313 -21.81 2.13 -9.91
CA GLY A 313 -22.73 1.77 -8.82
C GLY A 313 -22.07 0.98 -7.69
N PHE A 314 -20.77 1.16 -7.45
CA PHE A 314 -20.06 0.47 -6.37
C PHE A 314 -20.15 1.25 -5.05
N CYS A 315 -20.49 0.55 -3.97
CA CYS A 315 -20.54 1.07 -2.60
C CYS A 315 -19.54 0.32 -1.71
N HIS A 316 -18.51 1.02 -1.23
CA HIS A 316 -17.39 0.43 -0.48
C HIS A 316 -17.77 -0.05 0.94
N GLY A 317 -18.60 0.74 1.64
CA GLY A 317 -19.17 0.39 2.96
C GLY A 317 -18.26 0.63 4.17
N VAL A 318 -16.94 0.73 4.01
CA VAL A 318 -15.98 1.03 5.10
C VAL A 318 -14.87 1.97 4.63
N MET A 319 -15.19 3.24 4.41
CA MET A 319 -14.23 4.24 3.91
C MET A 319 -13.48 4.94 5.04
N ASN A 320 -12.96 4.15 5.98
CA ASN A 320 -12.08 4.66 7.03
C ASN A 320 -10.74 5.11 6.41
N THR A 321 -10.00 6.01 7.06
CA THR A 321 -8.72 6.52 6.51
C THR A 321 -7.65 5.43 6.40
N ASP A 322 -7.73 4.36 7.19
CA ASP A 322 -6.89 3.17 7.03
C ASP A 322 -7.22 2.35 5.77
N ASN A 323 -8.40 2.54 5.16
CA ASN A 323 -8.79 1.89 3.90
C ASN A 323 -8.66 2.82 2.68
N MET A 324 -8.06 4.00 2.84
CA MET A 324 -7.78 4.92 1.74
C MET A 324 -6.34 4.72 1.27
N SER A 325 -6.16 4.16 0.07
CA SER A 325 -4.85 4.00 -0.55
C SER A 325 -4.23 5.36 -0.89
N ILE A 326 -2.93 5.53 -0.63
CA ILE A 326 -2.20 6.73 -1.06
C ILE A 326 -2.13 6.88 -2.59
N LEU A 327 -2.41 5.81 -3.33
CA LEU A 327 -2.39 5.76 -4.79
C LEU A 327 -3.78 5.95 -5.43
N GLY A 328 -4.84 6.16 -4.63
CA GLY A 328 -6.22 6.18 -5.12
C GLY A 328 -6.66 4.82 -5.68
N LEU A 329 -6.23 3.73 -5.06
CA LEU A 329 -6.67 2.37 -5.36
C LEU A 329 -7.82 1.96 -4.44
N THR A 330 -8.81 1.26 -5.00
CA THR A 330 -9.80 0.50 -4.23
C THR A 330 -9.08 -0.63 -3.49
N ILE A 331 -9.16 -0.65 -2.15
CA ILE A 331 -8.49 -1.64 -1.30
C ILE A 331 -9.44 -2.11 -0.19
N ASP A 332 -9.14 -3.26 0.42
CA ASP A 332 -9.86 -3.80 1.59
C ASP A 332 -11.38 -4.00 1.39
N TYR A 333 -11.69 -4.84 0.39
CA TYR A 333 -13.02 -5.36 0.11
C TYR A 333 -13.63 -6.10 1.32
N GLY A 334 -14.53 -5.43 2.04
CA GLY A 334 -15.28 -5.99 3.17
C GLY A 334 -16.78 -6.09 2.87
N PRO A 335 -17.63 -5.32 3.56
CA PRO A 335 -19.07 -5.28 3.31
C PRO A 335 -19.43 -4.36 2.12
N PHE A 336 -18.73 -4.51 1.00
CA PHE A 336 -19.05 -3.76 -0.22
C PHE A 336 -20.35 -4.29 -0.88
N GLY A 337 -20.92 -3.51 -1.79
CA GLY A 337 -21.98 -3.95 -2.69
C GLY A 337 -22.02 -3.14 -3.97
N PHE A 338 -22.43 -3.76 -5.07
CA PHE A 338 -22.88 -3.03 -6.26
C PHE A 338 -24.38 -2.75 -6.12
N LEU A 339 -24.85 -1.62 -6.67
CA LEU A 339 -26.27 -1.32 -6.74
C LEU A 339 -26.95 -2.25 -7.75
N ASP A 340 -27.89 -3.06 -7.28
CA ASP A 340 -28.80 -3.81 -8.14
C ASP A 340 -29.96 -2.90 -8.60
N ILE A 341 -30.56 -2.19 -7.65
CA ILE A 341 -31.55 -1.14 -7.89
C ILE A 341 -30.90 0.18 -7.48
N TYR A 342 -31.02 1.20 -8.33
CA TYR A 342 -30.49 2.51 -8.01
C TYR A 342 -31.18 3.09 -6.77
N ASP A 343 -30.43 3.20 -5.69
CA ASP A 343 -30.81 3.92 -4.48
C ASP A 343 -29.60 4.77 -4.02
N PRO A 344 -29.68 6.11 -4.11
CA PRO A 344 -28.58 6.97 -3.67
C PRO A 344 -28.29 6.84 -2.17
N ASN A 345 -29.26 6.41 -1.36
CA ASN A 345 -29.12 6.25 0.08
C ASN A 345 -28.70 4.83 0.48
N TRP A 346 -28.41 3.94 -0.47
CA TRP A 346 -28.04 2.56 -0.19
C TRP A 346 -26.85 2.46 0.77
N ILE A 347 -26.98 1.63 1.80
CA ILE A 347 -25.95 1.33 2.80
C ILE A 347 -25.61 -0.16 2.69
N CYS A 348 -24.46 -0.49 2.08
CA CYS A 348 -24.04 -1.88 1.92
C CYS A 348 -23.47 -2.51 3.22
N ASN A 349 -23.11 -1.68 4.20
CA ASN A 349 -22.54 -2.13 5.46
C ASN A 349 -23.60 -2.13 6.58
N HIS A 350 -23.99 -3.32 7.03
CA HIS A 350 -24.97 -3.49 8.12
C HIS A 350 -24.54 -2.87 9.47
N SER A 351 -23.25 -2.53 9.64
CA SER A 351 -22.75 -1.82 10.82
C SER A 351 -22.73 -0.28 10.68
N ASP A 352 -23.08 0.26 9.51
CA ASP A 352 -23.14 1.70 9.24
C ASP A 352 -24.55 2.25 9.47
N TYR A 353 -24.98 2.30 10.74
CA TYR A 353 -26.33 2.70 11.12
C TYR A 353 -26.68 4.16 10.74
N GLU A 354 -25.68 5.03 10.62
CA GLU A 354 -25.86 6.45 10.28
C GLU A 354 -25.76 6.71 8.77
N GLY A 355 -25.45 5.69 7.97
CA GLY A 355 -25.25 5.82 6.52
C GLY A 355 -24.08 6.73 6.15
N ARG A 356 -23.04 6.77 7.00
CA ARG A 356 -21.82 7.58 6.80
C ARG A 356 -21.18 7.26 5.44
N TYR A 357 -21.18 5.99 5.06
CA TYR A 357 -20.60 5.47 3.83
C TYR A 357 -21.66 4.97 2.85
N SER A 358 -22.88 5.51 2.91
CA SER A 358 -23.91 5.28 1.89
C SER A 358 -23.42 5.69 0.50
N PHE A 359 -24.04 5.13 -0.55
CA PHE A 359 -23.59 5.30 -1.93
C PHE A 359 -23.37 6.78 -2.32
N ARG A 360 -24.33 7.67 -2.04
CA ARG A 360 -24.22 9.12 -2.33
C ARG A 360 -23.15 9.83 -1.48
N ASN A 361 -22.82 9.32 -0.30
CA ASN A 361 -21.93 9.98 0.65
C ASN A 361 -20.45 9.69 0.37
N GLN A 362 -20.14 8.71 -0.50
CA GLN A 362 -18.75 8.32 -0.78
C GLN A 362 -17.85 9.47 -1.24
N PRO A 363 -18.25 10.38 -2.17
CA PRO A 363 -17.41 11.50 -2.56
C PRO A 363 -17.10 12.45 -1.39
N THR A 364 -18.10 12.80 -0.58
CA THR A 364 -17.90 13.65 0.60
C THR A 364 -17.04 12.98 1.67
N ALA A 365 -17.18 11.66 1.85
CA ALA A 365 -16.32 10.88 2.74
C ALA A 365 -14.86 10.90 2.26
N CYS A 366 -14.60 10.83 0.95
CA CYS A 366 -13.25 11.00 0.39
C CYS A 366 -12.65 12.37 0.71
N ILE A 367 -13.41 13.46 0.55
CA ILE A 367 -12.95 14.81 0.91
C ILE A 367 -12.62 14.89 2.40
N TRP A 368 -13.48 14.34 3.26
CA TRP A 368 -13.22 14.29 4.69
C TRP A 368 -11.95 13.49 5.03
N ASN A 369 -11.72 12.36 4.36
CA ASN A 369 -10.51 11.56 4.54
C ASN A 369 -9.25 12.30 4.08
N LEU A 370 -9.31 13.03 2.96
CA LEU A 370 -8.22 13.89 2.49
C LEU A 370 -7.94 15.02 3.49
N LEU A 371 -8.96 15.61 4.10
CA LEU A 371 -8.80 16.59 5.17
C LEU A 371 -8.09 15.98 6.40
N LYS A 372 -8.32 14.70 6.73
CA LYS A 372 -7.58 14.03 7.81
C LYS A 372 -6.13 13.74 7.44
N LEU A 373 -5.88 13.33 6.19
CA LEU A 373 -4.53 13.17 5.67
C LEU A 373 -3.76 14.51 5.68
N SER A 374 -4.43 15.61 5.36
CA SER A 374 -3.80 16.92 5.19
C SER A 374 -3.10 17.43 6.45
N HIS A 375 -3.56 17.03 7.64
CA HIS A 375 -2.89 17.34 8.90
C HIS A 375 -1.44 16.85 8.95
N ALA A 376 -1.15 15.68 8.37
CA ALA A 376 0.20 15.13 8.28
C ALA A 376 1.08 15.84 7.23
N PHE A 377 0.46 16.58 6.31
CA PHE A 377 1.14 17.27 5.19
C PHE A 377 1.29 18.77 5.41
N GLN A 378 0.45 19.39 6.22
CA GLN A 378 0.35 20.85 6.35
C GLN A 378 1.71 21.52 6.64
N GLU A 379 2.45 21.03 7.63
CA GLU A 379 3.79 21.59 7.93
C GLU A 379 4.80 21.31 6.81
N LEU A 380 4.74 20.13 6.18
CA LEU A 380 5.63 19.77 5.07
C LEU A 380 5.42 20.69 3.87
N ILE A 381 4.17 21.04 3.57
CA ILE A 381 3.81 21.93 2.45
C ILE A 381 4.24 23.37 2.76
N GLY A 382 3.80 23.90 3.91
CA GLY A 382 3.99 25.30 4.26
C GLY A 382 5.42 25.68 4.63
N ALA A 383 6.31 24.70 4.82
CA ALA A 383 7.74 24.95 4.97
C ALA A 383 8.42 25.34 3.64
N GLU A 384 7.75 25.15 2.49
CA GLU A 384 8.23 25.55 1.17
C GLU A 384 9.68 25.11 0.90
N ASN A 385 10.60 26.05 0.67
CA ASN A 385 12.02 25.82 0.43
C ASN A 385 12.83 25.56 1.72
N GLU A 386 12.24 25.79 2.88
CA GLU A 386 12.82 25.51 4.20
C GLU A 386 12.59 24.06 4.64
N VAL A 387 11.79 23.29 3.90
CA VAL A 387 11.40 21.92 4.27
C VAL A 387 12.59 20.96 4.44
N ASP A 388 13.73 21.27 3.82
CA ASP A 388 14.97 20.49 3.90
C ASP A 388 16.00 21.06 4.89
N LYS A 389 15.67 22.15 5.58
CA LYS A 389 16.56 22.71 6.59
C LYS A 389 16.56 21.83 7.83
N GLN A 390 17.75 21.66 8.42
CA GLN A 390 17.94 20.79 9.58
C GLN A 390 17.03 21.17 10.76
N TRP A 391 16.86 22.48 10.99
CA TRP A 391 15.98 23.00 12.03
C TRP A 391 14.52 22.52 11.85
N PHE A 392 14.04 22.43 10.60
CA PHE A 392 12.69 21.96 10.31
C PHE A 392 12.59 20.44 10.48
N LEU A 393 13.60 19.69 10.03
CA LEU A 393 13.65 18.23 10.17
C LEU A 393 13.64 17.78 11.63
N ASP A 394 14.39 18.47 12.48
CA ASP A 394 14.48 18.15 13.91
C ASP A 394 13.33 18.76 14.74
N GLY A 395 12.56 19.69 14.17
CA GLY A 395 11.55 20.45 14.91
C GLY A 395 12.15 21.50 15.85
N ASN A 396 13.43 21.84 15.66
CA ASN A 396 14.19 22.80 16.46
C ASN A 396 14.22 24.15 15.75
N TYR A 397 13.11 24.89 15.79
CA TYR A 397 12.96 26.20 15.14
C TYR A 397 14.12 27.16 15.51
N PRO A 398 14.65 27.95 14.55
CA PRO A 398 15.91 28.70 14.68
C PRO A 398 15.73 30.02 15.45
N PHE A 399 14.99 29.98 16.55
CA PHE A 399 14.73 31.13 17.41
C PHE A 399 15.03 30.73 18.85
N ASP A 400 15.57 31.65 19.65
CA ASP A 400 15.83 31.40 21.07
C ASP A 400 14.54 31.53 21.91
N ILE A 401 13.61 32.38 21.47
CA ILE A 401 12.37 32.73 22.17
C ILE A 401 11.23 31.79 21.72
N ASP A 402 10.52 31.19 22.68
CA ASP A 402 9.44 30.22 22.38
C ASP A 402 8.25 30.85 21.64
N GLU A 403 7.95 32.13 21.88
CA GLU A 403 6.92 32.88 21.14
C GLU A 403 7.25 32.99 19.66
N ASP A 404 8.50 33.28 19.30
CA ASP A 404 8.96 33.37 17.91
C ASP A 404 8.91 32.00 17.21
N LYS A 405 9.28 30.92 17.92
CA LYS A 405 9.14 29.55 17.41
C LYS A 405 7.68 29.23 17.10
N LEU A 406 6.77 29.59 18.00
CA LEU A 406 5.34 29.36 17.83
C LEU A 406 4.77 30.20 16.66
N LEU A 407 5.19 31.46 16.54
CA LEU A 407 4.78 32.34 15.45
C LEU A 407 5.22 31.77 14.09
N LYS A 408 6.50 31.37 13.96
CA LYS A 408 7.01 30.72 12.74
C LYS A 408 6.26 29.44 12.42
N LYS A 409 5.99 28.61 13.43
CA LYS A 409 5.22 27.37 13.26
C LYS A 409 3.80 27.67 12.74
N ASN A 410 3.13 28.65 13.31
CA ASN A 410 1.78 29.04 12.89
C ASN A 410 1.76 29.59 11.46
N GLU A 411 2.77 30.37 11.06
CA GLU A 411 2.94 30.86 9.68
C GLU A 411 3.10 29.70 8.69
N ILE A 412 3.96 28.72 9.00
CA ILE A 412 4.13 27.51 8.19
C ILE A 412 2.81 26.75 8.07
N ILE A 413 2.12 26.54 9.20
CA ILE A 413 0.83 25.84 9.24
C ILE A 413 -0.20 26.58 8.37
N GLN A 414 -0.27 27.90 8.46
CA GLN A 414 -1.22 28.71 7.69
C GLN A 414 -0.95 28.64 6.19
N ARG A 415 0.31 28.78 5.75
CA ARG A 415 0.67 28.61 4.33
C ARG A 415 0.33 27.23 3.80
N GLY A 416 0.63 26.18 4.58
CA GLY A 416 0.27 24.81 4.23
C GLY A 416 -1.24 24.63 4.06
N LYS A 417 -2.03 25.27 4.93
CA LYS A 417 -3.49 25.23 4.87
C LYS A 417 -4.03 25.88 3.60
N GLU A 418 -3.50 27.02 3.19
CA GLU A 418 -3.95 27.73 1.97
C GLU A 418 -3.77 26.86 0.72
N VAL A 419 -2.63 26.16 0.62
CA VAL A 419 -2.39 25.20 -0.48
C VAL A 419 -3.32 23.98 -0.40
N ILE A 420 -3.57 23.46 0.81
CA ILE A 420 -4.52 22.35 1.02
C ILE A 420 -5.93 22.77 0.61
N ASP A 421 -6.40 23.94 1.03
CA ASP A 421 -7.73 24.45 0.74
C ASP A 421 -7.91 24.65 -0.78
N LEU A 422 -6.88 25.15 -1.47
CA LEU A 422 -6.85 25.20 -2.94
C LEU A 422 -7.02 23.80 -3.56
N ILE A 423 -6.21 22.82 -3.14
CA ILE A 423 -6.24 21.45 -3.68
C ILE A 423 -7.59 20.77 -3.42
N LEU A 424 -8.16 20.95 -2.23
CA LEU A 424 -9.46 20.36 -1.90
C LEU A 424 -10.61 21.06 -2.63
N GLY A 425 -10.49 22.35 -2.92
CA GLY A 425 -11.43 23.10 -3.76
C GLY A 425 -11.52 22.57 -5.19
N GLU A 426 -10.43 22.03 -5.73
CA GLU A 426 -10.38 21.43 -7.06
C GLU A 426 -10.93 19.98 -7.11
N PHE A 427 -11.20 19.34 -5.95
CA PHE A 427 -11.63 17.94 -5.91
C PHE A 427 -12.92 17.69 -6.71
N GLN A 428 -13.91 18.57 -6.55
CA GLN A 428 -15.22 18.40 -7.19
C GLN A 428 -15.11 18.48 -8.72
N GLU A 429 -14.29 19.38 -9.23
CA GLU A 429 -14.06 19.53 -10.67
C GLU A 429 -13.45 18.25 -11.25
N VAL A 430 -12.37 17.74 -10.64
CA VAL A 430 -11.70 16.51 -11.08
C VAL A 430 -12.63 15.29 -10.99
N PHE A 431 -13.45 15.22 -9.94
CA PHE A 431 -14.45 14.19 -9.79
C PHE A 431 -15.49 14.24 -10.93
N LEU A 432 -16.05 15.41 -11.21
CA LEU A 432 -17.09 15.59 -12.23
C LEU A 432 -16.54 15.32 -13.64
N GLU A 433 -15.34 15.82 -13.95
CA GLU A 433 -14.67 15.56 -15.24
C GLU A 433 -14.50 14.06 -15.49
N GLU A 434 -13.96 13.32 -14.51
CA GLU A 434 -13.75 11.88 -14.67
C GLU A 434 -15.09 11.12 -14.68
N TYR A 435 -16.04 11.50 -13.84
CA TYR A 435 -17.38 10.88 -13.81
C TYR A 435 -18.08 11.01 -15.16
N VAL A 436 -18.14 12.23 -15.72
CA VAL A 436 -18.74 12.48 -17.04
C VAL A 436 -18.03 11.66 -18.11
N LYS A 437 -16.70 11.67 -18.14
CA LYS A 437 -15.91 10.89 -19.09
C LYS A 437 -16.24 9.40 -19.05
N ILE A 438 -16.42 8.82 -17.86
CA ILE A 438 -16.80 7.41 -17.70
C ILE A 438 -18.23 7.19 -18.19
N MET A 439 -19.18 8.05 -17.81
CA MET A 439 -20.58 7.93 -18.21
C MET A 439 -20.79 8.06 -19.72
N ILE A 440 -19.99 8.90 -20.40
CA ILE A 440 -19.96 9.00 -21.87
C ILE A 440 -19.58 7.64 -22.48
N LYS A 441 -18.51 7.02 -21.97
CA LYS A 441 -18.06 5.71 -22.44
C LYS A 441 -19.10 4.61 -22.21
N VAL A 442 -19.82 4.65 -21.09
CA VAL A 442 -20.86 3.66 -20.74
C VAL A 442 -22.12 3.86 -21.58
N SER A 443 -22.52 5.10 -21.85
CA SER A 443 -23.75 5.42 -22.60
C SER A 443 -23.60 5.26 -24.11
N ASN A 444 -22.37 5.17 -24.63
CA ASN A 444 -22.05 5.16 -26.06
C ASN A 444 -22.64 6.38 -26.81
N VAL A 445 -22.77 7.51 -26.10
CA VAL A 445 -23.26 8.79 -26.63
C VAL A 445 -22.06 9.69 -26.88
N GLU A 446 -21.82 10.07 -28.15
CA GLU A 446 -20.88 11.15 -28.46
C GLU A 446 -21.53 12.49 -28.08
N PHE A 447 -21.10 13.07 -26.97
CA PHE A 447 -21.35 14.48 -26.72
C PHE A 447 -20.34 15.25 -27.58
N GLY A 448 -20.82 15.96 -28.60
CA GLY A 448 -20.03 16.96 -29.31
C GLY A 448 -19.67 18.09 -28.36
N LEU A 449 -18.55 17.94 -27.66
CA LEU A 449 -17.94 18.94 -26.79
C LEU A 449 -16.93 19.78 -27.56
#